data_AF-A0A0Q5XF33-F1
#
_entry.id   AF-A0A0Q5XF33-F1
#
_cell.length_a   1.000
_cell.length_b   1.000
_cell.length_c   1.000
_cell.angle_alpha   90.00
_cell.angle_beta   90.00
_cell.angle_gamma   90.00
#
_symmetry.space_group_name_H-M   'P 1'
#
loop_
_entity.id
_entity.type
_entity.pdbx_description
1 polymer ?
#
loop_
_entity_poly.entity_id
_entity_poly.type
_entity_poly.pdbx_seq_one_letter_code
_entity_poly.pdbx_strand_id
1 'polypeptide(L)'
;MRILFEVLERDRFEIYDPCVPAAAEPAKILKEADGFDTVRILLFDPATVQISDITAELASEYQGSYDDKAPLWIKLLPDFDDLASEERREAREWAAHVRSLRNAA
;
A
#
# COMPACT_ATOMS: atom_id res chain seq x y z
N MET A 1 16.65 -4.56 -13.57
CA MET A 1 15.97 -3.70 -12.58
C MET A 1 15.55 -4.56 -11.39
N ARG A 2 15.59 -4.01 -10.18
CA ARG A 2 15.20 -4.70 -8.94
C ARG A 2 14.34 -3.79 -8.08
N ILE A 3 13.53 -4.37 -7.21
CA ILE A 3 12.77 -3.62 -6.22
C ILE A 3 13.62 -3.44 -4.96
N LEU A 4 13.58 -2.24 -4.40
CA LEU A 4 14.14 -1.91 -3.09
C LEU A 4 13.02 -1.34 -2.21
N PHE A 5 13.15 -1.50 -0.91
CA PHE A 5 12.23 -0.92 0.07
C PHE A 5 12.96 0.12 0.91
N GLU A 6 12.41 1.32 1.01
CA GLU A 6 12.80 2.26 2.05
C GLU A 6 12.01 1.92 3.30
N VAL A 7 12.70 1.53 4.37
CA VAL A 7 12.12 1.04 5.61
C VAL A 7 12.49 1.99 6.74
N LEU A 8 11.56 2.24 7.66
CA LEU A 8 11.81 3.04 8.85
C LEU A 8 12.28 2.13 10.00
N GLU A 9 13.58 2.12 10.30
CA GLU A 9 14.14 1.36 11.42
C GLU A 9 14.77 2.31 12.46
N ARG A 10 14.24 2.30 13.69
CA ARG A 10 14.77 3.06 14.85
C ARG A 10 15.06 4.53 14.52
N ASP A 11 14.06 5.22 13.96
CA ASP A 11 14.11 6.62 13.54
C ASP A 11 15.09 6.94 12.39
N ARG A 12 15.50 5.94 11.61
CA ARG A 12 16.34 6.12 10.42
C ARG A 12 15.72 5.42 9.21
N PHE A 13 15.93 6.01 8.04
CA PHE A 13 15.55 5.40 6.77
C PHE A 13 16.68 4.48 6.30
N GLU A 14 16.37 3.20 6.13
CA GLU A 14 17.29 2.20 5.60
C GLU A 14 16.73 1.64 4.29
N ILE A 15 17.62 1.32 3.35
CA ILE A 15 17.24 0.70 2.08
C ILE A 15 17.45 -0.79 2.19
N TYR A 16 16.38 -1.55 2.03
CA TYR A 16 16.38 -3.01 2.03
C TYR A 16 16.25 -3.55 0.60
N ASP A 17 17.10 -4.52 0.24
CA ASP A 17 16.99 -5.28 -1.01
C ASP A 17 16.31 -6.63 -0.72
N PRO A 18 14.99 -6.77 -0.98
CA PRO A 18 14.27 -8.02 -0.78
C PRO A 18 14.60 -9.09 -1.84
N CYS A 19 15.56 -8.85 -2.74
CA CYS A 19 15.90 -9.71 -3.87
C CYS A 19 14.72 -9.96 -4.82
N VAL A 20 13.74 -9.04 -4.88
CA VAL A 20 12.58 -9.14 -5.77
C VAL A 20 12.90 -8.52 -7.13
N PRO A 21 12.79 -9.28 -8.24
CA PRO A 21 12.99 -8.72 -9.56
C PRO A 21 11.85 -7.76 -9.91
N ALA A 22 12.15 -6.69 -10.66
CA ALA A 22 11.13 -5.72 -11.08
C ALA A 22 10.03 -6.31 -11.98
N ALA A 23 10.29 -7.45 -12.62
CA ALA A 23 9.30 -8.18 -13.43
C ALA A 23 8.39 -9.10 -12.59
N ALA A 24 8.53 -9.10 -11.26
CA ALA A 24 7.62 -9.82 -10.38
C ALA A 24 6.21 -9.23 -10.47
N GLU A 25 5.20 -10.07 -10.23
CA GLU A 25 3.81 -9.61 -10.15
C GLU A 25 3.66 -8.57 -9.03
N PRO A 26 2.84 -7.51 -9.22
CA PRO A 26 2.61 -6.48 -8.21
C PRO A 26 2.20 -7.08 -6.85
N ALA A 27 1.29 -8.05 -6.85
CA ALA A 27 0.85 -8.74 -5.63
C ALA A 27 2.01 -9.37 -4.83
N LYS A 28 3.06 -9.87 -5.51
CA LYS A 28 4.25 -10.41 -4.84
C LYS A 28 5.08 -9.30 -4.22
N ILE A 29 5.26 -8.18 -4.94
CA ILE A 29 6.02 -7.02 -4.45
C ILE A 29 5.34 -6.46 -3.20
N LEU A 30 4.02 -6.27 -3.27
CA LEU A 30 3.21 -5.76 -2.14
C LEU A 30 3.28 -6.67 -0.93
N LYS A 31 3.16 -7.99 -1.14
CA LYS A 31 3.26 -8.98 -0.05
C LYS A 31 4.62 -8.93 0.67
N GLU A 32 5.71 -8.75 -0.08
CA GLU A 32 7.03 -8.59 0.53
C GLU A 32 7.15 -7.25 1.25
N ALA A 33 6.63 -6.16 0.68
CA ALA A 33 6.62 -4.83 1.31
C ALA A 33 5.87 -4.83 2.65
N ASP A 34 4.77 -5.57 2.76
CA ASP A 34 3.98 -5.74 3.98
C ASP A 34 4.73 -6.54 5.08
N GLY A 35 5.77 -7.29 4.70
CA GLY A 35 6.65 -7.98 5.64
C GLY A 35 7.64 -7.07 6.37
N PHE A 36 7.76 -5.82 5.95
CA PHE A 36 8.66 -4.82 6.52
C PHE A 36 7.90 -3.54 6.88
N ASP A 37 8.49 -2.68 7.71
CA ASP A 37 7.97 -1.33 7.96
C ASP A 37 8.27 -0.39 6.77
N THR A 38 7.85 -0.82 5.58
CA THR A 38 8.10 -0.14 4.31
C THR A 38 7.39 1.21 4.29
N VAL A 39 8.13 2.24 3.92
CA VAL A 39 7.70 3.62 3.74
C VAL A 39 7.50 3.91 2.25
N ARG A 40 8.45 3.45 1.42
CA ARG A 40 8.41 3.60 -0.04
C ARG A 40 8.88 2.35 -0.76
N ILE A 41 8.30 2.09 -1.91
CA ILE A 41 8.69 1.03 -2.83
C ILE A 41 9.44 1.67 -4.00
N LEU A 42 10.68 1.25 -4.18
CA LEU A 42 11.63 1.87 -5.09
C LEU A 42 12.03 0.89 -6.20
N LEU A 43 12.10 1.38 -7.43
CA LEU A 43 12.63 0.67 -8.58
C LEU A 43 14.08 1.10 -8.82
N PHE A 44 15.02 0.17 -8.67
CA PHE A 44 16.43 0.40 -8.97
C PHE A 44 16.80 -0.15 -10.35
N ASP A 45 17.33 0.73 -11.20
CA ASP A 45 17.94 0.35 -12.46
C ASP A 45 19.48 0.33 -12.35
N PRO A 46 20.12 -0.85 -12.35
CA PRO A 46 21.57 -0.95 -12.27
C PRO A 46 22.30 -0.47 -13.52
N ALA A 47 21.63 -0.38 -14.68
CA ALA A 47 22.28 0.07 -15.91
C ALA A 47 22.53 1.58 -15.90
N THR A 48 21.60 2.34 -15.33
CA THR A 48 21.65 3.80 -15.24
C THR A 48 22.01 4.32 -13.85
N VAL A 49 22.03 3.42 -12.84
CA VAL A 49 22.23 3.74 -11.42
C VAL A 49 21.16 4.73 -10.92
N GLN A 50 19.94 4.59 -11.42
CA GLN A 50 18.80 5.42 -11.03
C GLN A 50 17.86 4.66 -10.10
N ILE A 51 17.25 5.42 -9.20
CA ILE A 51 16.19 4.96 -8.30
C ILE A 51 14.95 5.80 -8.60
N SER A 52 13.83 5.11 -8.83
CA SER A 52 12.52 5.72 -9.03
C SER A 52 11.54 5.27 -7.95
N ASP A 53 10.72 6.17 -7.43
CA ASP A 53 9.63 5.82 -6.52
C ASP A 53 8.43 5.34 -7.33
N ILE A 54 8.01 4.10 -7.08
CA ILE A 54 6.87 3.45 -7.74
C ILE A 54 5.73 3.14 -6.75
N THR A 55 5.77 3.72 -5.55
CA THR A 55 4.82 3.43 -4.48
C THR A 55 3.39 3.74 -4.91
N ALA A 56 3.16 4.92 -5.51
CA ALA A 56 1.84 5.32 -5.97
C ALA A 56 1.33 4.46 -7.14
N GLU A 57 2.23 3.99 -8.00
CA GLU A 57 1.86 3.09 -9.10
C GLU A 57 1.37 1.75 -8.54
N LEU A 58 2.10 1.19 -7.57
CA LEU A 58 1.74 -0.06 -6.91
C LEU A 58 0.54 0.06 -5.96
N ALA A 59 0.28 1.24 -5.41
CA ALA A 59 -0.88 1.50 -4.57
C ALA A 59 -2.20 1.25 -5.30
N SER A 60 -2.25 1.48 -6.61
CA SER A 60 -3.44 1.20 -7.42
C SER A 60 -3.82 -0.28 -7.48
N GLU A 61 -2.88 -1.19 -7.20
CA GLU A 61 -3.06 -2.64 -7.16
C GLU A 61 -3.35 -3.15 -5.73
N TYR A 62 -3.40 -2.26 -4.73
CA TYR A 62 -3.67 -2.63 -3.34
C TYR A 62 -5.14 -3.05 -3.15
N GLN A 63 -5.35 -4.23 -2.58
CA GLN A 63 -6.68 -4.81 -2.35
C GLN A 63 -7.04 -4.94 -0.86
N GLY A 64 -6.26 -4.34 0.04
CA GLY A 64 -6.57 -4.33 1.47
C GLY A 64 -7.48 -3.17 1.89
N SER A 65 -7.78 -3.10 3.18
CA SER A 65 -8.57 -2.01 3.78
C SER A 65 -7.72 -0.77 4.01
N TYR A 66 -8.32 0.40 3.85
CA TYR A 66 -7.73 1.70 4.17
C TYR A 66 -8.10 2.09 5.61
N ASP A 67 -7.56 1.35 6.58
CA ASP A 67 -7.82 1.54 8.01
C ASP A 67 -6.54 1.51 8.86
N ASP A 68 -6.71 1.45 10.20
CA ASP A 68 -5.58 1.39 11.14
C ASP A 68 -4.69 0.16 10.96
N LYS A 69 -5.16 -0.87 10.22
CA LYS A 69 -4.39 -2.07 9.91
C LYS A 69 -3.68 -2.01 8.56
N ALA A 70 -3.92 -0.94 7.78
CA ALA A 70 -3.22 -0.74 6.53
C ALA A 70 -1.69 -0.69 6.75
N PRO A 71 -0.89 -1.18 5.79
CA PRO A 71 0.56 -1.05 5.80
C PRO A 71 1.01 0.42 5.87
N LEU A 72 2.22 0.65 6.39
CA LEU A 72 2.75 2.00 6.54
C LEU A 72 2.87 2.74 5.20
N TRP A 73 3.35 2.07 4.15
CA TRP A 73 3.49 2.65 2.81
C TRP A 73 2.14 3.09 2.21
N ILE A 74 1.03 2.42 2.53
CA ILE A 74 -0.33 2.85 2.16
C ILE A 74 -0.76 4.07 2.98
N LYS A 75 -0.54 4.05 4.30
CA LYS A 75 -0.89 5.15 5.21
C LYS A 75 -0.17 6.47 4.88
N LEU A 76 0.99 6.37 4.23
CA LEU A 76 1.80 7.52 3.84
C LEU A 76 1.45 8.07 2.46
N LEU A 77 0.48 7.47 1.76
CA LEU A 77 -0.02 8.03 0.51
C LEU A 77 -0.71 9.39 0.76
N PRO A 78 -0.55 10.37 -0.14
CA PRO A 78 -1.12 11.71 0.04
C PRO A 78 -2.65 11.72 0.20
N ASP A 79 -3.34 10.74 -0.37
CA ASP A 79 -4.79 10.59 -0.44
C ASP A 79 -5.35 9.52 0.53
N PHE A 80 -4.52 8.98 1.43
CA PHE A 80 -4.93 7.93 2.37
C PHE A 80 -6.17 8.31 3.19
N ASP A 81 -6.22 9.52 3.74
CA ASP A 81 -7.33 9.97 4.59
C ASP A 81 -8.65 10.07 3.81
N ASP A 82 -8.58 10.44 2.53
CA ASP A 82 -9.73 10.52 1.64
C ASP A 82 -10.25 9.10 1.33
N LEU A 83 -9.34 8.18 0.97
CA LEU A 83 -9.64 6.76 0.71
C LEU A 83 -10.26 6.08 1.94
N ALA A 84 -9.65 6.27 3.12
CA ALA A 84 -10.15 5.72 4.39
C ALA A 84 -11.53 6.29 4.77
N SER A 85 -11.78 7.56 4.46
CA SER A 85 -13.06 8.21 4.72
C SER A 85 -14.17 7.73 3.79
N GLU A 86 -13.84 7.48 2.52
CA GLU A 86 -14.75 6.92 1.53
C GLU A 86 -15.18 5.50 1.89
N GLU A 87 -14.23 4.62 2.25
CA GLU A 87 -14.52 3.25 2.69
C GLU A 87 -15.45 3.24 3.93
N ARG A 88 -15.18 4.13 4.92
CA ARG A 88 -16.06 4.30 6.09
C ARG A 88 -17.44 4.84 5.73
N ARG A 89 -17.57 5.65 4.69
CA ARG A 89 -18.88 6.13 4.21
C ARG A 89 -19.65 4.98 3.57
N GLU A 90 -19.04 4.26 2.64
CA GLU A 90 -19.65 3.11 1.97
C GLU A 90 -20.11 2.04 2.97
N ALA A 91 -19.29 1.73 3.97
CA ALA A 91 -19.66 0.78 5.03
C ALA A 91 -20.90 1.23 5.83
N ARG A 92 -21.02 2.54 6.12
CA ARG A 92 -22.19 3.10 6.81
C ARG A 92 -23.44 3.07 5.94
N GLU A 93 -23.31 3.40 4.66
CA GLU A 93 -24.40 3.37 3.69
C GLU A 93 -24.91 1.95 3.47
N TRP A 94 -24.00 0.98 3.32
CA TRP A 94 -24.34 -0.43 3.25
C TRP A 94 -25.07 -0.92 4.51
N ALA A 95 -24.58 -0.57 5.70
CA ALA A 95 -25.24 -0.93 6.96
C ALA A 95 -26.64 -0.30 7.09
N ALA A 96 -26.83 0.93 6.62
CA ALA A 96 -28.14 1.57 6.56
C ALA A 96 -29.08 0.85 5.58
N HIS A 97 -28.58 0.49 4.39
CA HIS A 97 -29.32 -0.26 3.38
C HIS A 97 -29.80 -1.61 3.92
N VAL A 98 -28.91 -2.40 4.52
CA VAL A 98 -29.25 -3.71 5.11
C VAL A 98 -30.32 -3.59 6.21
N ARG A 99 -30.22 -2.57 7.08
CA ARG A 99 -31.27 -2.30 8.08
C ARG A 99 -32.61 -1.94 7.46
N SER A 100 -32.60 -1.16 6.38
CA SER A 100 -33.83 -0.76 5.69
C SER A 100 -34.54 -1.97 5.07
N LEU A 101 -33.80 -2.90 4.46
CA LEU A 101 -34.34 -4.14 3.91
C LEU A 101 -34.92 -5.04 5.01
N ARG A 102 -34.22 -5.16 6.15
CA ARG A 102 -34.69 -5.99 7.27
C ARG A 102 -35.96 -5.44 7.94
N ASN A 103 -36.16 -4.13 7.95
CA ASN A 103 -37.36 -3.50 8.51
C ASN A 103 -38.54 -3.46 7.53
N ALA A 104 -38.31 -3.78 6.25
CA ALA A 104 -39.33 -3.85 5.21
C ALA A 104 -39.90 -5.27 5.00
N ALA A 105 -39.37 -6.27 5.72
CA ALA A 105 -39.83 -7.66 5.77
C ALA A 105 -40.55 -7.94 7.09
#